data_AF-A0A7V8V1Q8-F1
#
_entry.id   AF-A0A7V8V1Q8-F1
#
_cell.length_a   1.000
_cell.length_b   1.000
_cell.length_c   1.000
_cell.angle_alpha   90.00
_cell.angle_beta   90.00
_cell.angle_gamma   90.00
#
_symmetry.space_group_name_H-M   'P 1'
#
loop_
_entity.id
_entity.type
_entity.pdbx_description
1 polymer ?
#
loop_
_entity_poly.entity_id
_entity_poly.type
_entity_poly.pdbx_seq_one_letter_code
_entity_poly.pdbx_strand_id
1 'polypeptide(L)'
;MGRVVDAIDEMGELDNTLGSAKHYNHFPAGWAWAMYTPFQWTKQIASHFGGTRNGMAISWPKGIQARGEVRDQFHHVIDVYPAILEIVGVETPVQLNGIALKPVEGISMAYSFDDAKAEGRRTTQYFEMLGNQGIYHDGWMASALRGVPWVSENPPANLLEMPWELYHVEEGFSQA
;
A
#
# COMPACT_ATOMS: atom_id res chain seq x y z
N MET A 1 -6.56 27.02 -2.83
CA MET A 1 -5.51 28.01 -2.51
C MET A 1 -5.74 28.73 -1.19
N GLY A 2 -6.95 29.20 -0.84
CA GLY A 2 -7.20 29.94 0.42
C GLY A 2 -6.99 29.14 1.71
N ARG A 3 -7.49 27.90 1.79
CA ARG A 3 -7.41 27.07 3.01
C ARG A 3 -5.99 26.64 3.44
N VAL A 4 -4.99 26.80 2.57
CA VAL A 4 -3.59 26.48 2.92
C VAL A 4 -2.92 27.66 3.61
N VAL A 5 -3.32 28.89 3.29
CA VAL A 5 -2.77 30.11 3.90
C VAL A 5 -3.36 30.31 5.30
N ASP A 6 -4.66 30.04 5.48
CA ASP A 6 -5.31 30.13 6.80
C ASP A 6 -4.68 29.16 7.82
N ALA A 7 -4.29 27.96 7.37
CA ALA A 7 -3.60 26.98 8.22
C ALA A 7 -2.17 27.41 8.57
N ILE A 8 -1.51 28.22 7.73
CA ILE A 8 -0.16 28.74 7.99
C ILE A 8 -0.20 29.91 8.99
N ASP A 9 -1.23 30.75 8.94
CA ASP A 9 -1.41 31.84 9.91
C ASP A 9 -1.76 31.29 11.31
N GLU A 10 -2.59 30.24 11.42
CA GLU A 10 -2.78 29.51 12.69
C GLU A 10 -1.48 28.86 13.21
N MET A 11 -0.57 28.44 12.32
CA MET A 11 0.75 27.92 12.71
C MET A 11 1.72 29.01 13.20
N GLY A 12 1.47 30.29 12.89
CA GLY A 12 2.25 31.42 13.38
C GLY A 12 2.12 31.64 14.90
N GLU A 13 1.06 31.11 15.52
CA GLU A 13 0.84 31.13 16.97
C GLU A 13 1.44 29.92 17.71
N LEU A 14 2.10 28.98 17.02
CA LEU A 14 2.88 27.89 17.64
C LEU A 14 4.22 28.42 18.19
N ASP A 15 4.13 29.43 19.06
CA ASP A 15 5.22 30.07 19.78
C ASP A 15 6.05 29.03 20.56
N ASN A 16 7.24 28.70 20.03
CA ASN A 16 8.37 28.00 20.69
C ASN A 16 8.05 26.74 21.52
N THR A 17 6.88 26.14 21.34
CA THR A 17 6.35 25.07 22.19
C THR A 17 6.12 23.78 21.43
N LEU A 18 6.40 23.78 20.11
CA LEU A 18 6.54 22.58 19.30
C LEU A 18 7.60 21.66 19.91
N GLY A 19 7.30 20.37 20.02
CA GLY A 19 8.17 19.39 20.67
C GLY A 19 8.08 19.35 22.21
N SER A 20 7.35 20.28 22.85
CA SER A 20 7.05 20.20 24.29
C SER A 20 5.84 19.31 24.57
N ALA A 21 5.62 18.99 25.85
CA ALA A 21 4.45 18.23 26.32
C ALA A 21 3.09 18.93 26.12
N LYS A 22 3.08 20.21 25.70
CA LYS A 22 1.85 20.96 25.42
C LYS A 22 1.19 20.57 24.10
N HIS A 23 1.93 19.88 23.21
CA HIS A 23 1.47 19.54 21.88
C HIS A 23 1.53 18.03 21.66
N TYR A 24 0.46 17.48 21.10
CA TYR A 24 0.52 16.17 20.47
C TYR A 24 1.16 16.36 19.09
N ASN A 25 2.49 16.33 19.03
CA ASN A 25 3.24 16.58 17.81
C ASN A 25 3.04 15.42 16.83
N HIS A 26 1.99 15.49 16.01
CA HIS A 26 1.80 14.59 14.89
C HIS A 26 2.71 15.02 13.74
N PHE A 27 3.11 14.06 12.90
CA PHE A 27 3.86 14.36 11.68
C PHE A 27 3.04 15.35 10.82
N PRO A 28 3.58 16.51 10.42
CA PRO A 28 2.84 17.50 9.65
C PRO A 28 2.30 16.88 8.35
N ALA A 29 1.03 17.11 8.02
CA ALA A 29 0.36 16.43 6.91
C ALA A 29 1.08 16.60 5.56
N GLY A 30 1.61 17.80 5.29
CA GLY A 30 2.38 18.06 4.07
C GLY A 30 3.67 17.25 3.98
N TRP A 31 4.41 17.12 5.09
CA TRP A 31 5.62 16.29 5.16
C TRP A 31 5.28 14.80 5.09
N ALA A 32 4.21 14.39 5.78
CA ALA A 32 3.73 13.02 5.73
C ALA A 32 3.45 12.61 4.28
N TRP A 33 2.72 13.43 3.51
CA TRP A 33 2.41 13.14 2.11
C TRP A 33 3.66 13.22 1.22
N ALA A 34 4.50 14.25 1.37
CA ALA A 34 5.69 14.43 0.52
C ALA A 34 6.62 13.20 0.53
N MET A 35 6.72 12.49 1.65
CA MET A 35 7.54 11.28 1.78
C MET A 35 7.03 10.07 1.00
N TYR A 36 5.81 10.12 0.47
CA TYR A 36 5.25 9.07 -0.38
C TYR A 36 5.34 9.40 -1.87
N THR A 37 6.02 10.48 -2.26
CA THR A 37 6.28 10.80 -3.67
C THR A 37 6.87 9.58 -4.40
N PRO A 38 6.39 9.23 -5.60
CA PRO A 38 5.45 10.00 -6.45
C PRO A 38 3.96 9.67 -6.23
N PHE A 39 3.61 8.93 -5.18
CA PHE A 39 2.26 8.41 -4.99
C PHE A 39 1.30 9.42 -4.37
N GLN A 40 0.01 9.25 -4.72
CA GLN A 40 -1.07 9.93 -4.01
C GLN A 40 -1.26 9.37 -2.60
N TRP A 41 -1.60 10.28 -1.69
CA TRP A 41 -1.96 10.02 -0.29
C TRP A 41 -0.88 9.33 0.54
N THR A 42 -1.27 8.85 1.72
CA THR A 42 -0.39 8.34 2.76
C THR A 42 -1.12 7.28 3.59
N LYS A 43 -0.51 6.87 4.71
CA LYS A 43 -1.09 5.99 5.75
C LYS A 43 -2.58 6.27 5.96
N GLN A 44 -3.34 5.20 6.17
CA GLN A 44 -4.82 5.13 6.25
C GLN A 44 -5.53 5.03 4.89
N ILE A 45 -4.96 5.59 3.81
CA ILE A 45 -5.61 5.60 2.51
C ILE A 45 -5.26 4.32 1.74
N ALA A 46 -5.97 3.24 2.03
CA ALA A 46 -5.72 1.93 1.42
C ALA A 46 -6.04 1.87 -0.09
N SER A 47 -6.84 2.81 -0.58
CA SER A 47 -7.23 2.92 -1.98
C SER A 47 -6.13 3.45 -2.90
N HIS A 48 -5.06 4.04 -2.36
CA HIS A 48 -3.97 4.63 -3.14
C HIS A 48 -2.60 4.13 -2.68
N PHE A 49 -1.65 4.09 -3.60
CA PHE A 49 -0.33 3.50 -3.41
C PHE A 49 0.55 4.27 -2.43
N GLY A 50 0.26 5.55 -2.12
CA GLY A 50 0.94 6.22 -1.01
C GLY A 50 0.55 5.64 0.35
N GLY A 51 -0.60 4.95 0.47
CA GLY A 51 -0.96 4.21 1.67
C GLY A 51 -0.52 2.75 1.68
N THR A 52 -0.25 2.14 0.53
CA THR A 52 -0.13 0.67 0.41
C THR A 52 1.14 0.17 -0.28
N ARG A 53 1.74 0.94 -1.20
CA ARG A 53 2.89 0.48 -1.97
C ARG A 53 4.17 0.67 -1.17
N ASN A 54 4.97 -0.39 -1.16
CA ASN A 54 6.27 -0.43 -0.49
C ASN A 54 7.32 -0.95 -1.46
N GLY A 55 8.54 -0.43 -1.33
CA GLY A 55 9.70 -1.04 -1.99
C GLY A 55 10.04 -2.37 -1.30
N MET A 56 10.35 -3.40 -2.09
CA MET A 56 10.79 -4.70 -1.59
C MET A 56 12.14 -5.06 -2.21
N ALA A 57 13.06 -5.53 -1.39
CA ALA A 57 14.32 -6.14 -1.82
C ALA A 57 14.36 -7.59 -1.36
N ILE A 58 14.63 -8.51 -2.29
CA ILE A 58 14.79 -9.93 -2.01
C ILE A 58 16.24 -10.32 -2.30
N SER A 59 16.86 -11.05 -1.36
CA SER A 59 18.21 -11.57 -1.54
C SER A 59 18.27 -13.04 -1.16
N TRP A 60 18.61 -13.87 -2.14
CA TRP A 60 18.89 -15.28 -1.95
C TRP A 60 20.02 -15.70 -2.91
N PRO A 61 21.30 -15.44 -2.57
CA PRO A 61 22.41 -15.56 -3.52
C PRO A 61 22.60 -16.94 -4.13
N LYS A 62 22.13 -18.00 -3.44
CA LYS A 62 22.21 -19.39 -3.92
C LYS A 62 21.11 -19.76 -4.92
N GLY A 63 19.95 -19.09 -4.89
CA GLY A 63 18.80 -19.44 -5.72
C GLY A 63 18.31 -18.35 -6.65
N ILE A 64 18.73 -17.09 -6.44
CA ILE A 64 18.47 -15.99 -7.36
C ILE A 64 19.77 -15.70 -8.10
N GLN A 65 19.76 -15.74 -9.44
CA GLN A 65 20.92 -15.36 -10.26
C GLN A 65 20.99 -13.86 -10.51
N ALA A 66 19.85 -13.18 -10.52
CA ALA A 66 19.75 -11.75 -10.72
C ALA A 66 20.60 -10.94 -9.71
N ARG A 67 21.24 -9.87 -10.18
CA ARG A 67 22.10 -9.00 -9.35
C ARG A 67 21.73 -7.53 -9.56
N GLY A 68 20.87 -7.02 -8.67
CA GLY A 68 20.41 -5.62 -8.71
C GLY A 68 19.34 -5.34 -9.76
N GLU A 69 18.74 -6.39 -10.34
CA GLU A 69 17.65 -6.24 -11.30
C GLU A 69 16.32 -5.92 -10.61
N VAL A 70 15.44 -5.24 -11.32
CA VAL A 70 14.09 -4.85 -10.87
C VAL A 70 13.06 -5.85 -11.40
N ARG A 71 11.96 -5.99 -10.65
CA ARG A 71 10.78 -6.81 -10.97
C ARG A 71 9.54 -5.95 -10.81
N ASP A 72 8.71 -5.89 -11.83
CA ASP A 72 7.54 -4.99 -11.90
C ASP A 72 6.20 -5.75 -11.76
N GLN A 73 6.24 -7.08 -11.63
CA GLN A 73 5.05 -7.90 -11.38
C GLN A 73 4.32 -7.44 -10.11
N PHE A 74 3.01 -7.24 -10.23
CA PHE A 74 2.18 -6.83 -9.10
C PHE A 74 2.13 -7.94 -8.03
N HIS A 75 2.46 -7.58 -6.79
CA HIS A 75 2.44 -8.49 -5.64
C HIS A 75 1.91 -7.81 -4.39
N HIS A 76 1.37 -8.62 -3.48
CA HIS A 76 0.88 -8.19 -2.17
C HIS A 76 1.67 -8.88 -1.06
N VAL A 77 1.71 -8.30 0.15
CA VAL A 77 2.50 -8.86 1.27
C VAL A 77 2.13 -10.31 1.60
N ILE A 78 0.88 -10.71 1.33
CA ILE A 78 0.41 -12.09 1.54
C ILE A 78 1.09 -13.12 0.63
N ASP A 79 1.76 -12.67 -0.43
CA ASP A 79 2.49 -13.51 -1.39
C ASP A 79 3.85 -13.97 -0.83
N VAL A 80 4.35 -13.33 0.24
CA VAL A 80 5.64 -13.68 0.88
C VAL A 80 5.59 -15.08 1.47
N TYR A 81 4.50 -15.43 2.16
CA TYR A 81 4.37 -16.73 2.81
C TYR A 81 4.43 -17.91 1.82
N PRO A 82 3.58 -17.99 0.78
CA PRO A 82 3.67 -19.08 -0.19
C PRO A 82 4.99 -19.07 -0.98
N ALA A 83 5.61 -17.91 -1.21
CA ALA A 83 6.93 -17.85 -1.83
C ALA A 83 8.00 -18.53 -0.99
N ILE A 84 8.02 -18.28 0.33
CA ILE A 84 8.95 -18.94 1.25
C ILE A 84 8.73 -20.45 1.22
N LEU A 85 7.47 -20.91 1.32
CA LEU A 85 7.14 -22.34 1.28
C LEU A 85 7.63 -23.02 0.00
N GLU A 86 7.40 -22.41 -1.16
CA GLU A 86 7.88 -22.93 -2.45
C GLU A 86 9.41 -23.03 -2.47
N ILE A 87 10.12 -21.98 -2.04
CA ILE A 87 11.58 -21.92 -2.03
C ILE A 87 12.20 -23.02 -1.15
N VAL A 88 11.58 -23.31 0.01
CA VAL A 88 12.08 -24.35 0.92
C VAL A 88 11.56 -25.75 0.60
N GLY A 89 10.67 -25.89 -0.38
CA GLY A 89 10.06 -27.18 -0.76
C GLY A 89 9.11 -27.75 0.28
N VAL A 90 8.40 -26.90 1.02
CA VAL A 90 7.43 -27.30 2.05
C VAL A 90 6.01 -27.10 1.55
N GLU A 91 5.19 -28.15 1.63
CA GLU A 91 3.76 -28.05 1.35
C GLU A 91 3.04 -27.22 2.42
N THR A 92 1.98 -26.51 2.01
CA THR A 92 1.18 -25.73 2.96
C THR A 92 0.47 -26.67 3.94
N PRO A 93 0.68 -26.52 5.26
CA PRO A 93 -0.03 -27.34 6.22
C PRO A 93 -1.52 -27.05 6.18
N VAL A 94 -2.34 -28.10 6.17
CA VAL A 94 -3.82 -27.96 6.26
C VAL A 94 -4.32 -27.88 7.71
N GLN A 95 -3.45 -28.22 8.66
CA GLN A 95 -3.77 -28.26 10.09
C GLN A 95 -2.52 -27.98 10.93
N LEU A 96 -2.70 -27.32 12.08
CA LEU A 96 -1.67 -27.13 13.10
C LEU A 96 -2.25 -27.46 14.48
N ASN A 97 -1.62 -28.36 15.23
CA ASN A 97 -2.08 -28.79 16.56
C ASN A 97 -3.56 -29.23 16.62
N GLY A 98 -4.04 -29.92 15.58
CA GLY A 98 -5.44 -30.33 15.51
C GLY A 98 -6.41 -29.26 15.00
N ILE A 99 -5.95 -28.03 14.73
CA ILE A 99 -6.78 -26.92 14.24
C ILE A 99 -6.59 -26.73 12.74
N ALA A 100 -7.69 -26.78 11.97
CA ALA A 100 -7.66 -26.57 10.53
C ALA A 100 -7.20 -25.13 10.21
N LEU A 101 -6.28 -24.99 9.27
CA LEU A 101 -5.79 -23.70 8.82
C LEU A 101 -6.68 -23.15 7.71
N LYS A 102 -6.78 -21.82 7.64
CA LYS A 102 -7.40 -21.16 6.49
C LYS A 102 -6.55 -21.41 5.24
N PRO A 103 -7.18 -21.51 4.04
CA PRO A 103 -6.43 -21.53 2.80
C PRO A 103 -5.51 -20.32 2.68
N VAL A 104 -4.34 -20.51 2.08
CA VAL A 104 -3.43 -19.41 1.75
C VAL A 104 -4.03 -18.62 0.60
N GLU A 105 -4.26 -17.33 0.82
CA GLU A 105 -4.82 -16.40 -0.17
C GLU A 105 -3.74 -15.74 -1.05
N GLY A 106 -2.48 -15.87 -0.63
CA GLY A 106 -1.32 -15.44 -1.39
C GLY A 106 -0.98 -16.40 -2.52
N ILE A 107 -0.19 -15.89 -3.46
CA ILE A 107 0.44 -16.68 -4.51
C ILE A 107 1.95 -16.52 -4.42
N SER A 108 2.71 -17.55 -4.74
CA SER A 108 4.17 -17.44 -4.71
C SER A 108 4.67 -16.47 -5.78
N MET A 109 5.61 -15.60 -5.39
CA MET A 109 6.34 -14.70 -6.29
C MET A 109 7.62 -15.32 -6.86
N ALA A 110 7.98 -16.56 -6.49
CA ALA A 110 9.27 -17.17 -6.83
C ALA A 110 9.51 -17.29 -8.35
N TYR A 111 8.44 -17.44 -9.14
CA TYR A 111 8.51 -17.44 -10.60
C TYR A 111 9.18 -16.19 -11.19
N SER A 112 9.05 -15.04 -10.52
CA SER A 112 9.64 -13.77 -10.98
C SER A 112 11.15 -13.71 -10.78
N PHE A 113 11.74 -14.62 -10.01
CA PHE A 113 13.16 -14.55 -9.67
C PHE A 113 14.04 -14.93 -10.86
N ASP A 114 13.62 -15.94 -11.62
CA ASP A 114 14.35 -16.48 -12.77
C ASP A 114 14.02 -15.78 -14.09
N ASP A 115 12.81 -15.22 -14.22
CA ASP A 115 12.37 -14.50 -15.42
C ASP A 115 11.75 -13.14 -15.06
N ALA A 116 12.50 -12.08 -15.36
CA ALA A 116 12.06 -10.70 -15.17
C ALA A 116 10.82 -10.33 -16.00
N LYS A 117 10.58 -11.04 -17.10
CA LYS A 117 9.47 -10.79 -18.04
C LYS A 117 8.30 -11.76 -17.86
N ALA A 118 8.35 -12.63 -16.86
CA ALA A 118 7.23 -13.52 -16.58
C ALA A 118 5.96 -12.71 -16.30
N GLU A 119 4.84 -13.17 -16.84
CA GLU A 119 3.54 -12.56 -16.59
C GLU A 119 3.22 -12.58 -15.10
N GLY A 120 2.66 -11.47 -14.60
CA GLY A 120 2.24 -11.34 -13.22
C GLY A 120 1.15 -12.36 -12.89
N ARG A 121 1.36 -13.17 -11.85
CA ARG A 121 0.37 -14.18 -11.44
C ARG A 121 -0.78 -13.61 -10.59
N ARG A 122 -0.60 -12.42 -10.00
CA ARG A 122 -1.63 -11.75 -9.19
C ARG A 122 -2.40 -10.83 -10.10
N THR A 123 -3.57 -11.28 -10.51
CA THR A 123 -4.46 -10.50 -11.37
C THR A 123 -5.35 -9.57 -10.57
N THR A 124 -5.71 -9.92 -9.32
CA THR A 124 -6.64 -9.12 -8.50
C THR A 124 -6.16 -8.96 -7.05
N GLN A 125 -6.36 -7.78 -6.48
CA GLN A 125 -6.17 -7.52 -5.05
C GLN A 125 -7.13 -6.42 -4.57
N TYR A 126 -7.87 -6.71 -3.50
CA TYR A 126 -8.72 -5.72 -2.82
C TYR A 126 -7.98 -5.09 -1.63
N PHE A 127 -8.26 -3.81 -1.39
CA PHE A 127 -7.71 -3.00 -0.31
C PHE A 127 -8.85 -2.25 0.39
N GLU A 128 -8.89 -2.30 1.72
CA GLU A 128 -9.86 -1.51 2.48
C GLU A 128 -9.28 -1.06 3.81
N MET A 129 -9.48 0.20 4.13
CA MET A 129 -9.25 0.72 5.47
C MET A 129 -10.14 1.92 5.75
N LEU A 130 -10.96 1.81 6.79
CA LEU A 130 -11.86 2.88 7.28
C LEU A 130 -12.79 3.44 6.19
N GLY A 131 -13.22 2.58 5.27
CA GLY A 131 -14.07 2.91 4.13
C GLY A 131 -13.32 3.39 2.90
N ASN A 132 -12.00 3.59 2.93
CA ASN A 132 -11.22 3.81 1.70
C ASN A 132 -11.14 2.47 0.96
N GLN A 133 -11.63 2.41 -0.28
CA GLN A 133 -11.74 1.15 -1.02
C GLN A 133 -10.86 1.19 -2.26
N GLY A 134 -10.03 0.18 -2.43
CA GLY A 134 -9.17 0.01 -3.60
C GLY A 134 -9.32 -1.38 -4.17
N ILE A 135 -9.26 -1.50 -5.50
CA ILE A 135 -9.12 -2.80 -6.14
C ILE A 135 -8.17 -2.69 -7.33
N TYR A 136 -7.13 -3.51 -7.29
CA TYR A 136 -6.29 -3.79 -8.43
C TYR A 136 -6.92 -4.94 -9.22
N HIS A 137 -6.97 -4.81 -10.55
CA HIS A 137 -7.36 -5.85 -11.49
C HIS A 137 -6.63 -5.70 -12.82
N ASP A 138 -5.74 -6.63 -13.17
CA ASP A 138 -5.04 -6.71 -14.47
C ASP A 138 -4.48 -5.37 -14.97
N GLY A 139 -3.58 -4.78 -14.17
CA GLY A 139 -2.95 -3.50 -14.47
C GLY A 139 -3.79 -2.27 -14.14
N TRP A 140 -5.08 -2.42 -13.83
CA TRP A 140 -5.97 -1.33 -13.43
C TRP A 140 -6.10 -1.22 -11.92
N MET A 141 -6.13 0.00 -11.42
CA MET A 141 -6.46 0.31 -10.03
C MET A 141 -7.70 1.20 -9.99
N ALA A 142 -8.77 0.71 -9.36
CA ALA A 142 -9.92 1.53 -9.01
C ALA A 142 -9.81 1.95 -7.54
N SER A 143 -9.95 3.24 -7.27
CA SER A 143 -9.69 3.85 -5.97
C SER A 143 -10.84 4.76 -5.55
N ALA A 144 -11.36 4.57 -4.34
CA ALA A 144 -12.35 5.44 -3.71
C ALA A 144 -11.82 5.96 -2.37
N LEU A 145 -11.71 7.28 -2.25
CA LEU A 145 -11.30 7.95 -1.02
C LEU A 145 -12.53 8.23 -0.15
N ARG A 146 -12.56 7.69 1.06
CA ARG A 146 -13.63 7.97 2.03
C ARG A 146 -13.45 9.32 2.71
N GLY A 147 -12.21 9.73 2.95
CA GLY A 147 -11.91 10.92 3.71
C GLY A 147 -10.41 11.12 3.89
N VAL A 148 -10.03 12.33 4.31
CA VAL A 148 -8.62 12.68 4.48
C VAL A 148 -8.12 12.23 5.87
N PRO A 149 -6.86 11.77 5.98
CA PRO A 149 -6.40 11.07 7.18
C PRO A 149 -6.13 11.98 8.39
N TRP A 150 -6.03 13.30 8.19
CA TRP A 150 -5.85 14.29 9.26
C TRP A 150 -7.16 14.84 9.82
N VAL A 151 -8.31 14.34 9.35
CA VAL A 151 -9.62 14.64 9.93
C VAL A 151 -10.03 13.44 10.78
N SER A 152 -10.06 13.63 12.11
CA SER A 152 -10.36 12.56 13.08
C SER A 152 -11.74 11.92 12.87
N GLU A 153 -12.72 12.73 12.46
CA GLU A 153 -14.09 12.29 12.20
C GLU A 153 -14.51 12.77 10.81
N ASN A 154 -14.24 11.93 9.81
CA ASN A 154 -14.74 12.19 8.47
C ASN A 154 -16.28 12.09 8.46
N PRO A 155 -16.99 12.96 7.73
CA PRO A 155 -18.44 12.89 7.62
C PRO A 155 -18.94 11.48 7.22
N PRO A 156 -20.16 11.11 7.63
CA PRO A 156 -20.81 9.91 7.12
C PRO A 156 -20.83 9.95 5.58
N ALA A 157 -20.52 8.83 4.95
CA ALA A 157 -20.60 8.68 3.50
C ALA A 157 -21.27 7.34 3.16
N ASN A 158 -22.01 7.31 2.05
CA ASN A 158 -22.50 6.08 1.48
C ASN A 158 -21.34 5.37 0.75
N LEU A 159 -20.83 4.29 1.32
CA LEU A 159 -19.68 3.56 0.77
C LEU A 159 -19.98 2.96 -0.62
N LEU A 160 -21.25 2.72 -0.95
CA LEU A 160 -21.65 2.16 -2.24
C LEU A 160 -21.72 3.21 -3.37
N GLU A 161 -21.73 4.50 -3.03
CA GLU A 161 -21.89 5.61 -3.98
C GLU A 161 -20.68 6.56 -3.94
N MET A 162 -19.54 6.10 -3.43
CA MET A 162 -18.33 6.89 -3.43
C MET A 162 -17.85 7.18 -4.86
N PRO A 163 -17.27 8.36 -5.12
CA PRO A 163 -16.64 8.63 -6.39
C PRO A 163 -15.40 7.73 -6.54
N TRP A 164 -15.33 7.03 -7.68
CA TRP A 164 -14.21 6.17 -8.04
C TRP A 164 -13.29 6.88 -9.02
N GLU A 165 -12.00 6.77 -8.76
CA GLU A 165 -10.92 7.11 -9.68
C GLU A 165 -10.42 5.82 -10.31
N LEU A 166 -10.02 5.86 -11.59
CA LEU A 166 -9.52 4.70 -12.31
C LEU A 166 -8.16 5.03 -12.92
N TYR A 167 -7.18 4.16 -12.66
CA TYR A 167 -5.79 4.32 -13.07
C TYR A 167 -5.28 3.08 -13.79
N HIS A 168 -4.55 3.24 -14.88
CA HIS A 168 -3.81 2.15 -15.52
C HIS A 168 -2.37 2.16 -15.01
N VAL A 169 -2.10 1.38 -13.96
CA VAL A 169 -0.88 1.51 -13.14
C VAL A 169 0.35 0.85 -13.76
N GLU A 170 0.17 0.06 -14.82
CA GLU A 170 1.28 -0.48 -15.64
C GLU A 170 1.87 0.58 -16.58
N GLU A 171 1.05 1.53 -17.04
CA GLU A 171 1.53 2.68 -17.85
C GLU A 171 1.96 3.86 -16.96
N GLY A 172 1.38 3.99 -15.77
CA GLY A 172 1.61 5.09 -14.83
C GLY A 172 1.47 4.67 -13.37
N PHE A 173 2.57 4.23 -12.76
CA PHE A 173 2.55 3.59 -11.44
C PHE A 173 2.25 4.52 -10.26
N SER A 174 2.28 5.85 -10.46
CA SER A 174 2.08 6.87 -9.42
C SER A 174 0.62 7.12 -9.06
N GLN A 175 -0.33 6.67 -9.90
CA GLN A 175 -1.73 7.09 -9.87
C GLN A 175 -1.86 8.62 -10.00
N ALA A 176 -1.21 9.24 -10.99
CA ALA A 176 -1.20 10.70 -11.18
C ALA A 176 -1.42 11.06 -12.66
#